data_AF-A0A7E4VMN2-F1
#
_entry.id   AF-A0A7E4VMN2-F1
#
_cell.length_a   1.000
_cell.length_b   1.000
_cell.length_c   1.000
_cell.angle_alpha   90.00
_cell.angle_beta   90.00
_cell.angle_gamma   90.00
#
_symmetry.space_group_name_H-M   'P 1'
#
loop_
_entity.id
_entity.type
_entity.pdbx_description
1 polymer ?
#
loop_
_entity_poly.entity_id
_entity_poly.type
_entity_poly.pdbx_seq_one_letter_code
_entity_poly.pdbx_strand_id
1 'polypeptide(L)'
;MGYVQANACHTMTIDTHDEDSVVLPKLENIEVFGLNFTPNLNAITLDNQPISNVDPSGTSYSTFTKVMNITASPIIDFAIGGPLWTLFVPISSSL
;
A
#
# COMPACT_ATOMS: atom_id res chain seq x y z
N MET A 1 14.21 -9.37 0.85
CA MET A 1 13.38 -8.60 1.81
C MET A 1 14.12 -7.32 2.13
N GLY A 2 13.65 -6.18 1.65
CA GLY A 2 14.26 -4.87 1.92
C GLY A 2 13.53 -4.17 3.06
N TYR A 3 14.29 -3.61 4.02
CA TYR A 3 13.72 -2.78 5.08
C TYR A 3 13.72 -1.33 4.61
N VAL A 4 12.57 -0.67 4.72
CA VAL A 4 12.38 0.73 4.31
C VAL A 4 12.57 1.62 5.53
N GLN A 5 13.54 2.53 5.49
CA GLN A 5 13.76 3.49 6.58
C GLN A 5 12.69 4.59 6.54
N ALA A 6 12.21 5.04 7.70
CA ALA A 6 11.25 6.14 7.79
C ALA A 6 11.81 7.42 7.14
N ASN A 7 10.96 8.15 6.40
CA ASN A 7 11.27 9.41 5.70
C ASN A 7 12.21 9.33 4.48
N ALA A 8 12.41 8.15 3.88
CA ALA A 8 13.16 8.02 2.64
C ALA A 8 12.24 7.98 1.41
N CYS A 9 12.57 8.78 0.38
CA CYS A 9 11.96 8.68 -0.94
C CYS A 9 12.54 7.44 -1.64
N HIS A 10 11.68 6.52 -2.06
CA HIS A 10 12.10 5.31 -2.75
C HIS A 10 11.51 5.32 -4.16
N THR A 11 12.36 5.03 -5.14
CA THR A 11 11.96 4.86 -6.53
C THR A 11 11.96 3.38 -6.86
N MET A 12 10.81 2.85 -7.29
CA MET A 12 10.75 1.55 -7.96
C MET A 12 10.94 1.80 -9.45
N THR A 13 12.02 1.26 -10.02
CA THR A 13 12.24 1.25 -11.46
C THR A 13 11.85 -0.12 -12.00
N ILE A 14 10.95 -0.13 -12.98
CA ILE A 14 10.59 -1.34 -13.72
C ILE A 14 11.32 -1.25 -15.06
N ASP A 15 12.27 -2.15 -15.26
CA ASP A 15 13.02 -2.28 -16.50
C ASP A 15 12.34 -3.33 -17.39
N THR A 16 12.18 -3.01 -18.67
CA THR A 16 11.38 -3.79 -19.62
C THR A 16 12.14 -4.13 -20.90
N HIS A 17 13.48 -4.16 -20.82
CA HIS A 17 14.38 -4.47 -21.93
C HIS A 17 13.77 -5.43 -22.97
N ASP A 18 13.66 -4.92 -24.21
CA ASP A 18 13.36 -5.63 -25.46
C ASP A 18 11.89 -5.94 -25.84
N GLU A 19 10.89 -5.23 -25.28
CA GLU A 19 9.47 -5.42 -25.66
C GLU A 19 8.88 -4.22 -26.44
N ASP A 20 8.14 -4.49 -27.53
CA ASP A 20 7.37 -3.49 -28.30
C ASP A 20 6.14 -2.95 -27.52
N SER A 21 5.79 -3.59 -26.40
CA SER A 21 4.71 -3.16 -25.51
C SER A 21 5.02 -3.52 -24.06
N VAL A 22 4.77 -2.59 -23.13
CA VAL A 22 4.95 -2.81 -21.70
C VAL A 22 3.60 -2.91 -21.01
N VAL A 23 3.32 -4.06 -20.40
CA VAL A 23 2.23 -4.19 -19.43
C VAL A 23 2.77 -3.72 -18.09
N LEU A 24 2.36 -2.52 -17.67
CA LEU A 24 2.71 -2.03 -16.34
C LEU A 24 1.99 -2.86 -15.27
N PRO A 25 2.69 -3.25 -14.18
CA PRO A 25 2.09 -4.05 -13.14
C PRO A 25 1.01 -3.27 -12.39
N LYS A 26 0.28 -3.97 -11.55
CA LYS A 26 -0.65 -3.38 -10.59
C LYS A 26 -0.14 -3.67 -9.19
N LEU A 27 -0.23 -2.71 -8.29
CA LEU A 27 0.07 -2.94 -6.88
C LEU A 27 -1.20 -3.45 -6.20
N GLU A 28 -1.20 -4.70 -5.77
CA GLU A 28 -2.39 -5.33 -5.17
C GLU A 28 -2.25 -5.54 -3.66
N ASN A 29 -1.01 -5.52 -3.16
CA ASN A 29 -0.69 -5.80 -1.77
C ASN A 29 0.32 -4.80 -1.21
N ILE A 30 0.08 -4.31 0.01
CA ILE A 30 1.02 -3.49 0.78
C ILE A 30 1.16 -4.07 2.18
N GLU A 31 2.41 -4.34 2.58
CA GLU A 31 2.76 -4.65 3.96
C GLU A 31 3.43 -3.46 4.63
N VAL A 32 2.88 -3.03 5.77
CA VAL A 32 3.42 -1.94 6.61
C VAL A 32 3.95 -2.53 7.90
N PHE A 33 5.24 -2.36 8.16
CA PHE A 33 5.94 -2.89 9.32
C PHE A 33 6.13 -1.83 10.41
N GLY A 34 6.19 -2.27 11.67
CA GLY A 34 6.51 -1.40 12.81
C GLY A 34 5.40 -0.43 13.19
N LEU A 35 4.15 -0.74 12.87
CA LEU A 35 2.99 0.07 13.28
C LEU A 35 2.76 -0.07 14.79
N ASN A 36 3.22 0.94 15.55
CA ASN A 36 3.15 0.99 17.02
C ASN A 36 1.77 1.38 17.59
N PHE A 37 0.74 1.43 16.72
CA PHE A 37 -0.65 1.69 17.08
C PHE A 37 -1.57 0.73 16.33
N THR A 38 -2.80 0.54 16.83
CA THR A 38 -3.82 -0.24 16.13
C THR A 38 -4.42 0.61 15.00
N PRO A 39 -4.29 0.23 13.72
CA PRO A 39 -4.83 0.99 12.61
C PRO A 39 -6.35 0.81 12.48
N ASN A 40 -7.05 1.81 11.93
CA ASN A 40 -8.42 1.66 11.46
C ASN A 40 -8.42 1.15 10.03
N LEU A 41 -8.60 -0.17 9.86
CA LEU A 41 -8.58 -0.83 8.55
C LEU A 41 -9.67 -0.34 7.59
N ASN A 42 -10.75 0.25 8.10
CA ASN A 42 -11.88 0.72 7.29
C ASN A 42 -11.72 2.17 6.80
N ALA A 43 -10.67 2.87 7.23
CA ALA A 43 -10.47 4.29 6.94
C ALA A 43 -9.13 4.56 6.22
N ILE A 44 -8.52 3.52 5.65
CA ILE A 44 -7.29 3.64 4.87
C ILE A 44 -7.58 4.41 3.58
N THR A 45 -6.74 5.39 3.25
CA THR A 45 -6.88 6.16 2.02
C THR A 45 -5.57 6.17 1.24
N LEU A 46 -5.70 6.30 -0.08
CA LEU A 46 -4.63 6.56 -1.03
C LEU A 46 -4.88 7.95 -1.62
N ASP A 47 -3.92 8.87 -1.51
CA ASP A 47 -4.06 10.26 -1.96
C ASP A 47 -5.32 10.95 -1.42
N ASN A 48 -5.63 10.70 -0.14
CA ASN A 48 -6.83 11.17 0.56
C ASN A 48 -8.17 10.61 0.03
N GLN A 49 -8.15 9.62 -0.86
CA GLN A 49 -9.34 8.91 -1.32
C GLN A 49 -9.42 7.51 -0.69
N PRO A 50 -10.59 7.08 -0.18
CA PRO A 50 -10.75 5.71 0.30
C PRO A 50 -10.38 4.69 -0.78
N ILE A 51 -9.64 3.65 -0.39
CA ILE A 51 -9.38 2.51 -1.27
C ILE A 51 -10.70 1.73 -1.36
N SER A 52 -11.42 1.85 -2.47
CA SER A 52 -12.81 1.40 -2.62
C SER A 52 -12.97 -0.11 -2.76
N ASN A 53 -11.89 -0.83 -3.01
CA ASN A 53 -11.83 -2.24 -3.38
C ASN A 53 -10.94 -3.06 -2.43
N VAL A 54 -10.79 -2.62 -1.17
CA VAL A 54 -10.08 -3.37 -0.13
C VAL A 54 -10.75 -4.74 0.06
N ASP A 55 -9.96 -5.79 -0.04
CA ASP A 55 -10.36 -7.14 0.33
C ASP A 55 -10.32 -7.29 1.86
N PRO A 56 -11.48 -7.45 2.52
CA PRO A 56 -11.53 -7.59 3.98
C PRO A 56 -10.93 -8.92 4.47
N SER A 57 -10.79 -9.93 3.61
CA SER A 57 -10.19 -11.22 3.96
C SER A 57 -8.66 -11.20 3.88
N GLY A 58 -8.10 -10.40 2.97
CA GLY A 58 -6.66 -10.19 2.82
C GLY A 58 -6.09 -9.06 3.69
N THR A 59 -6.93 -8.14 4.15
CA THR A 59 -6.50 -6.97 4.94
C THR A 59 -6.55 -7.25 6.43
N SER A 60 -5.42 -7.10 7.13
CA SER A 60 -5.32 -7.45 8.55
C SER A 60 -4.22 -6.67 9.27
N TYR A 61 -4.28 -6.64 10.60
CA TYR A 61 -3.22 -6.13 11.45
C TYR A 61 -2.92 -7.10 12.59
N SER A 62 -1.63 -7.39 12.79
CA SER A 62 -1.14 -8.19 13.91
C SER A 62 -0.57 -7.29 15.01
N THR A 63 -1.21 -7.30 16.17
CA THR A 63 -0.76 -6.55 17.36
C THR A 63 0.55 -7.10 17.94
N PHE A 64 0.88 -8.37 17.66
CA PHE A 64 2.12 -9.01 18.10
C PHE A 64 3.30 -8.63 17.21
N THR A 65 3.17 -8.79 15.89
CA THR A 65 4.27 -8.51 14.95
C THR A 65 4.35 -7.04 14.53
N LYS A 66 3.32 -6.24 14.85
CA LYS A 66 3.18 -4.83 14.41
C LYS A 66 3.21 -4.68 12.89
N VAL A 67 2.67 -5.69 12.19
CA VAL A 67 2.57 -5.72 10.73
C VAL A 67 1.11 -5.57 10.32
N MET A 68 0.86 -4.68 9.36
CA MET A 68 -0.42 -4.52 8.68
C MET A 68 -0.28 -4.99 7.24
N ASN A 69 -1.23 -5.78 6.78
CA ASN A 69 -1.38 -6.17 5.38
C ASN A 69 -2.61 -5.46 4.81
N ILE A 70 -2.50 -4.89 3.61
CA ILE A 70 -3.58 -4.26 2.86
C ILE A 70 -3.64 -4.95 1.51
N THR A 71 -4.78 -5.54 1.17
CA THR A 71 -4.99 -6.20 -0.12
C THR A 71 -6.15 -5.52 -0.84
N ALA A 72 -5.95 -5.13 -2.10
CA ALA A 72 -7.00 -4.62 -2.99
C ALA A 72 -6.67 -4.91 -4.45
N SER A 73 -7.66 -4.97 -5.34
CA SER A 73 -7.45 -5.33 -6.75
C SER A 73 -7.90 -4.21 -7.71
N PRO A 74 -7.01 -3.29 -8.15
CA PRO A 74 -5.69 -2.97 -7.60
C PRO A 74 -5.73 -1.80 -6.59
N ILE A 75 -4.67 -1.64 -5.79
CA ILE A 75 -4.41 -0.44 -4.97
C ILE A 75 -3.89 0.70 -5.87
N ILE A 76 -2.86 0.42 -6.67
CA ILE A 76 -2.30 1.36 -7.67
C ILE A 76 -2.30 0.67 -9.03
N ASP A 77 -2.83 1.36 -10.03
CA ASP A 77 -2.67 1.00 -11.44
C ASP A 77 -1.59 1.90 -12.06
N PHE A 78 -0.40 1.33 -12.29
CA PHE A 78 0.72 2.09 -12.82
C PHE A 78 0.49 2.53 -14.27
N ALA A 79 -0.46 1.92 -15.01
CA ALA A 79 -0.80 2.31 -16.38
C ALA A 79 -1.48 3.69 -16.47
N ILE A 80 -2.08 4.18 -15.39
CA ILE A 80 -2.80 5.45 -15.36
C ILE A 80 -1.84 6.64 -15.23
N GLY A 81 -0.62 6.41 -14.73
CA GLY A 81 0.37 7.45 -14.45
C GLY A 81 -0.03 8.31 -13.25
N GLY A 82 0.90 8.51 -12.32
CA GLY A 82 0.71 9.36 -11.15
C GLY A 82 2.05 9.89 -10.66
N PRO A 83 2.15 11.17 -10.26
CA PRO A 83 3.43 11.76 -9.90
C PRO A 83 3.98 11.16 -8.59
N LEU A 84 3.10 10.87 -7.63
CA LEU A 84 3.37 10.29 -6.31
C LEU A 84 2.06 9.71 -5.75
N TRP A 85 2.14 8.64 -4.96
CA TRP A 85 1.01 8.10 -4.19
C TRP A 85 1.33 8.12 -2.70
N THR A 86 0.39 8.59 -1.88
CA THR A 86 0.52 8.67 -0.42
C THR A 86 -0.53 7.79 0.26
N LEU A 87 -0.08 6.78 1.00
CA LEU A 87 -0.95 5.95 1.83
C LEU A 87 -1.14 6.59 3.20
N PHE A 88 -2.39 6.83 3.61
CA PHE A 88 -2.72 7.27 4.95
C PHE A 88 -3.36 6.13 5.75
N VAL A 89 -2.74 5.82 6.89
CA VAL A 89 -3.20 4.78 7.83
C VAL A 89 -3.65 5.46 9.13
N PRO A 90 -4.95 5.69 9.34
CA PRO A 90 -5.45 6.31 10.55
C PRO A 90 -5.37 5.37 11.75
N ILE A 91 -5.23 5.96 12.94
CA ILE A 91 -5.31 5.25 14.22
C ILE A 91 -6.77 4.84 14.46
N SER A 92 -7.00 3.63 14.96
CA SER A 92 -8.30 3.23 15.47
C SER A 92 -8.67 4.12 16.65
N SER A 93 -9.73 4.91 16.50
CA SER A 93 -10.30 5.66 17.62
C SER A 93 -10.94 4.66 18.57
N SER A 94 -10.26 4.33 19.67
CA SER A 94 -10.92 3.78 20.84
C SER A 94 -11.79 4.88 21.46
N LEU A 95 -13.12 4.70 21.40
CA LEU A 95 -14.01 5.20 22.44
C LEU A 95 -14.05 4.17 23.56
#